data_AF-A0A7J0GPD9-F1
#
_entry.id   AF-A0A7J0GPD9-F1
#
_cell.length_a   1.000
_cell.length_b   1.000
_cell.length_c   1.000
_cell.angle_alpha   90.00
_cell.angle_beta   90.00
_cell.angle_gamma   90.00
#
_symmetry.space_group_name_H-M   'P 1'
#
loop_
_entity.id
_entity.type
_entity.pdbx_description
1 polymer ?
#
loop_
_entity_poly.entity_id
_entity_poly.type
_entity_poly.pdbx_seq_one_letter_code
_entity_poly.pdbx_strand_id
1 'polypeptide(L)'
;MVDGKVTKRAKYKSSVKDPGIPGILVMTEDRFTFIPNNPRSSPSLTVQFRLIKGHKFTKEGSHKQALLNLTHDQGGSYIFEFENFLDRDVCKEFVGRAATVAGEAGKSGSERSAVTPQDEQLSTKEMERRIKLLQEDR
;
A
#
# COMPACT_ATOMS: atom_id res chain seq x y z
N MET A 1 9.58 0.28 -19.31
CA MET A 1 8.13 0.56 -19.36
C MET A 1 7.48 -0.36 -18.34
N VAL A 2 7.19 0.14 -17.14
CA VAL A 2 6.51 -0.69 -16.13
C VAL A 2 5.01 -0.55 -16.37
N ASP A 3 4.34 -1.69 -16.53
CA ASP A 3 2.94 -1.83 -16.86
C ASP A 3 2.05 -0.86 -16.05
N GLY A 4 1.29 0.02 -16.71
CA GLY A 4 0.42 1.02 -16.08
C GLY A 4 -0.77 0.42 -15.31
N LYS A 5 -0.79 -0.91 -15.17
CA LYS A 5 -1.85 -1.67 -14.53
C LYS A 5 -1.26 -2.87 -13.78
N VAL A 6 -1.72 -3.09 -12.56
CA VAL A 6 -1.46 -4.33 -11.80
C VAL A 6 -2.76 -5.10 -11.67
N THR A 7 -2.75 -6.39 -12.00
CA THR A 7 -3.91 -7.26 -11.82
C THR A 7 -3.49 -8.48 -11.01
N LYS A 8 -4.07 -8.65 -9.82
CA LYS A 8 -3.73 -9.73 -8.88
C LYS A 8 -4.99 -10.33 -8.26
N ARG A 9 -4.92 -11.63 -7.95
CA ARG A 9 -5.97 -12.30 -7.18
C ARG A 9 -5.82 -11.92 -5.71
N ALA A 10 -6.93 -11.55 -5.08
CA ALA A 10 -6.97 -11.19 -3.67
C ALA A 10 -8.34 -11.49 -3.08
N LYS A 11 -8.42 -11.61 -1.77
CA LYS A 11 -9.69 -11.60 -1.04
C LYS A 11 -9.92 -10.24 -0.42
N TYR A 12 -11.07 -9.64 -0.67
CA TYR A 12 -11.49 -8.43 0.02
C TYR A 12 -12.08 -8.78 1.37
N LYS A 13 -11.60 -8.15 2.44
CA LYS A 13 -11.98 -8.44 3.82
C LYS A 13 -12.52 -7.17 4.48
N SER A 14 -13.63 -7.31 5.20
CA SER A 14 -14.16 -6.24 6.07
C SER A 14 -13.37 -6.10 7.38
N SER A 15 -12.74 -7.19 7.83
CA SER A 15 -11.86 -7.23 9.00
C SER A 15 -10.77 -8.30 8.84
N VAL A 16 -9.71 -8.26 9.63
CA VAL A 16 -8.60 -9.24 9.55
C VAL A 16 -9.07 -10.68 9.83
N LYS A 17 -10.10 -10.84 10.68
CA LYS A 17 -10.66 -12.14 11.06
C LYS A 17 -11.66 -12.67 10.03
N ASP A 18 -12.15 -11.82 9.13
CA ASP A 18 -13.15 -12.19 8.13
C ASP A 18 -12.55 -13.17 7.10
N PRO A 19 -13.28 -14.21 6.65
CA PRO A 19 -12.78 -15.14 5.63
C PRO A 19 -12.48 -14.44 4.29
N GLY A 20 -13.11 -13.29 4.02
CA GLY A 20 -12.92 -12.50 2.83
C GLY A 20 -13.69 -13.02 1.62
N ILE A 21 -14.03 -12.09 0.72
CA ILE A 21 -14.66 -12.37 -0.56
C ILE A 21 -13.55 -12.54 -1.60
N PRO A 22 -13.41 -13.71 -2.25
CA PRO A 22 -12.39 -13.91 -3.28
C PRO A 22 -12.73 -13.12 -4.55
N GLY A 23 -11.71 -12.52 -5.15
CA GLY A 23 -11.86 -11.72 -6.36
C GLY A 23 -10.54 -11.36 -7.03
N ILE A 24 -10.63 -10.41 -7.95
CA ILE A 24 -9.51 -9.85 -8.68
C ILE A 24 -9.39 -8.38 -8.31
N LEU A 25 -8.21 -8.00 -7.84
CA LEU A 25 -7.83 -6.62 -7.59
C LEU A 25 -7.06 -6.09 -8.80
N VAL A 26 -7.64 -5.10 -9.45
CA VAL A 26 -7.05 -4.36 -10.56
C VAL A 26 -6.66 -2.99 -10.04
N MET A 27 -5.40 -2.59 -10.22
CA MET A 27 -4.90 -1.26 -9.87
C MET A 27 -4.42 -0.58 -11.15
N THR A 28 -4.77 0.69 -11.29
CA THR A 28 -4.35 1.61 -12.36
C THR A 28 -3.83 2.88 -11.71
N GLU A 29 -3.18 3.78 -12.44
CA GLU A 29 -2.52 4.96 -11.87
C GLU A 29 -3.46 5.84 -11.01
N ASP A 30 -4.73 5.98 -11.39
CA ASP A 30 -5.72 6.82 -10.68
C ASP A 30 -6.53 6.06 -9.62
N ARG A 31 -6.73 4.76 -9.78
CA ARG A 31 -7.71 4.00 -8.98
C ARG A 31 -7.41 2.51 -8.89
N PHE A 32 -8.01 1.88 -7.91
CA PHE A 32 -8.15 0.42 -7.86
C PHE A 32 -9.61 0.00 -7.99
N THR A 33 -9.81 -1.16 -8.58
CA THR A 33 -11.09 -1.83 -8.73
C THR A 33 -10.96 -3.27 -8.24
N PHE A 34 -11.82 -3.66 -7.30
CA PHE A 34 -11.96 -5.03 -6.86
C PHE A 34 -13.21 -5.65 -7.49
N ILE A 35 -13.03 -6.77 -8.18
CA ILE A 35 -14.06 -7.52 -8.89
C ILE A 35 -14.22 -8.86 -8.18
N PRO A 36 -15.31 -9.10 -7.43
CA PRO A 36 -15.54 -10.38 -6.77
C PRO A 36 -15.75 -11.49 -7.82
N ASN A 37 -15.25 -12.69 -7.53
CA ASN A 37 -15.40 -13.83 -8.44
C ASN A 37 -16.87 -14.26 -8.59
N ASN A 38 -17.68 -14.03 -7.56
CA ASN A 38 -19.11 -14.28 -7.58
C ASN A 38 -19.86 -12.94 -7.46
N PRO A 39 -20.59 -12.52 -8.51
CA PRO A 39 -21.31 -11.25 -8.50
C PRO A 39 -22.46 -11.22 -7.47
N ARG A 40 -22.89 -12.38 -6.94
CA ARG A 40 -23.86 -12.45 -5.85
C ARG A 40 -23.27 -12.18 -4.47
N SER A 41 -21.95 -12.24 -4.31
CA SER A 41 -21.29 -12.09 -3.00
C SER A 41 -21.05 -10.62 -2.64
N SER A 42 -20.82 -9.75 -3.62
CA SER A 42 -20.64 -8.32 -3.42
C SER A 42 -20.68 -7.59 -4.77
N PRO A 43 -21.04 -6.30 -4.82
CA PRO A 43 -20.77 -5.48 -6.00
C PRO A 43 -19.27 -5.24 -6.18
N SER A 44 -18.86 -4.86 -7.39
CA SER A 44 -17.50 -4.39 -7.64
C SER A 44 -17.21 -3.11 -6.87
N LEU A 45 -16.08 -3.04 -6.20
CA LEU A 45 -15.62 -1.85 -5.48
C LEU A 45 -14.64 -1.09 -6.36
N THR A 46 -14.85 0.20 -6.60
CA THR A 46 -13.89 1.07 -7.31
C THR A 46 -13.59 2.30 -6.48
N VAL A 47 -12.31 2.58 -6.23
CA VAL A 47 -11.87 3.67 -5.35
C VAL A 47 -10.63 4.32 -5.94
N GLN A 48 -10.61 5.66 -5.96
CA GLN A 48 -9.48 6.42 -6.46
C GLN A 48 -8.39 6.59 -5.41
N PHE A 49 -7.13 6.55 -5.84
CA PHE A 49 -5.99 6.68 -4.94
C PHE A 49 -5.91 8.05 -4.27
N ARG A 50 -6.47 9.10 -4.88
CA ARG A 50 -6.63 10.42 -4.23
C ARG A 50 -7.47 10.40 -2.94
N LEU A 51 -8.31 9.38 -2.77
CA LEU A 51 -9.12 9.19 -1.56
C LEU A 51 -8.44 8.29 -0.53
N ILE A 52 -7.24 7.77 -0.83
CA ILE A 52 -6.48 6.90 0.06
C ILE A 52 -5.49 7.75 0.84
N LYS A 53 -5.72 7.87 2.14
CA LYS A 53 -4.90 8.66 3.07
C LYS A 53 -3.61 7.96 3.47
N GLY A 54 -3.59 6.63 3.38
CA GLY A 54 -2.42 5.84 3.74
C GLY A 54 -2.62 4.36 3.50
N HIS A 55 -1.56 3.60 3.67
CA HIS A 55 -1.58 2.15 3.52
C HIS A 55 -0.73 1.49 4.61
N LYS A 56 -1.12 0.27 4.99
CA LYS A 56 -0.42 -0.60 5.93
C LYS A 56 -0.35 -2.01 5.36
N PHE A 57 0.65 -2.77 5.76
CA PHE A 57 0.82 -4.15 5.30
C PHE A 57 1.42 -5.01 6.41
N THR A 58 1.19 -6.31 6.34
CA THR A 58 1.80 -7.26 7.26
C THR A 58 3.27 -7.49 6.92
N LYS A 59 4.11 -7.69 7.95
CA LYS A 59 5.49 -8.14 7.74
C LYS A 59 5.48 -9.59 7.23
N GLU A 60 6.40 -9.90 6.34
CA GLU A 60 6.63 -11.27 5.88
C GLU A 60 6.97 -12.18 7.08
N GLY A 61 6.45 -13.40 7.06
CA GLY A 61 6.72 -14.41 8.06
C GLY A 61 5.86 -15.65 7.86
N SER A 62 6.38 -16.81 8.24
CA SER A 62 5.86 -18.14 7.87
C SER A 62 4.40 -18.44 8.27
N HIS A 63 3.80 -17.64 9.16
CA HIS A 63 2.42 -17.83 9.65
C HIS A 63 1.54 -16.58 9.52
N LYS A 64 2.00 -15.55 8.79
CA LYS A 64 1.25 -14.32 8.63
C LYS A 64 0.55 -14.30 7.28
N GLN A 65 -0.68 -13.79 7.28
CA GLN A 65 -1.41 -13.51 6.05
C GLN A 65 -0.73 -12.37 5.31
N ALA A 66 -0.63 -12.46 3.98
CA ALA A 66 -0.14 -11.38 3.13
C ALA A 66 -1.25 -10.32 2.97
N LEU A 67 -1.33 -9.38 3.91
CA LEU A 67 -2.39 -8.38 3.96
C LEU A 67 -1.88 -7.01 3.50
N LEU A 68 -2.71 -6.32 2.72
CA LEU A 68 -2.60 -4.90 2.39
C LEU A 68 -3.86 -4.20 2.87
N ASN A 69 -3.71 -3.16 3.67
CA ASN A 69 -4.79 -2.34 4.19
C ASN A 69 -4.65 -0.92 3.64
N LEU A 70 -5.67 -0.42 2.94
CA LEU A 70 -5.73 0.93 2.40
C LEU A 70 -6.72 1.75 3.21
N THR A 71 -6.25 2.80 3.87
CA THR A 71 -7.09 3.68 4.69
C THR A 71 -7.70 4.78 3.83
N HIS A 72 -9.02 4.89 3.86
CA HIS A 72 -9.78 5.93 3.16
C HIS A 72 -9.74 7.25 3.94
N ASP A 73 -9.72 8.38 3.24
CA ASP A 73 -9.61 9.71 3.85
C ASP A 73 -10.81 10.06 4.74
N GLN A 74 -12.03 9.70 4.32
CA GLN A 74 -13.27 9.94 5.08
C GLN A 74 -13.50 8.91 6.20
N GLY A 75 -12.48 8.13 6.57
CA GLY A 75 -12.59 7.01 7.49
C GLY A 75 -12.96 5.71 6.79
N GLY A 76 -12.62 4.60 7.44
CA GLY A 76 -12.73 3.25 6.88
C GLY A 76 -11.43 2.73 6.26
N SER A 77 -11.40 1.43 5.99
CA SER A 77 -10.24 0.78 5.38
C SER A 77 -10.65 -0.37 4.48
N TYR A 78 -9.90 -0.55 3.40
CA TYR A 78 -10.04 -1.68 2.47
C TYR A 78 -8.92 -2.67 2.75
N ILE A 79 -9.28 -3.89 3.17
CA ILE A 79 -8.30 -4.93 3.48
C ILE A 79 -8.30 -5.95 2.35
N PHE A 80 -7.13 -6.20 1.78
CA PHE A 80 -6.90 -7.21 0.76
C PHE A 80 -5.93 -8.27 1.28
N GLU A 81 -6.35 -9.52 1.22
CA GLU A 81 -5.52 -10.69 1.49
C GLU A 81 -5.06 -11.31 0.18
N PHE A 82 -3.76 -11.49 0.04
CA PHE A 82 -3.14 -12.15 -1.10
C PHE A 82 -2.77 -13.59 -0.75
N GLU A 83 -2.67 -14.42 -1.77
CA GLU A 83 -2.18 -15.80 -1.65
C GLU A 83 -0.71 -15.82 -1.20
N ASN A 84 0.09 -14.87 -1.71
CA ASN A 84 1.54 -14.83 -1.52
C ASN A 84 2.02 -13.41 -1.20
N PHE A 85 3.13 -13.30 -0.45
CA PHE A 85 3.76 -12.01 -0.14
C PHE A 85 4.28 -11.29 -1.40
N LEU A 86 4.72 -12.03 -2.43
CA LEU A 86 5.15 -11.46 -3.71
C LEU A 86 4.04 -10.64 -4.39
N ASP A 87 2.83 -11.18 -4.49
CA ASP A 87 1.70 -10.47 -5.09
C ASP A 87 1.30 -9.24 -4.26
N ARG A 88 1.32 -9.40 -2.93
CA ARG A 88 1.10 -8.29 -2.00
C ARG A 88 2.13 -7.19 -2.20
N ASP A 89 3.41 -7.53 -2.34
CA ASP A 89 4.48 -6.54 -2.47
C ASP A 89 4.41 -5.78 -3.80
N VAL A 90 4.07 -6.44 -4.90
CA VAL A 90 3.78 -5.76 -6.17
C VAL A 90 2.65 -4.73 -6.00
N CYS A 91 1.55 -5.13 -5.33
CA CYS A 91 0.45 -4.21 -5.05
C CYS A 91 0.86 -3.08 -4.08
N LYS A 92 1.64 -3.38 -3.04
CA LYS A 92 2.17 -2.39 -2.08
C LYS A 92 2.99 -1.32 -2.79
N GLU A 93 3.95 -1.72 -3.63
CA GLU A 93 4.78 -0.79 -4.39
C GLU A 93 3.94 0.04 -5.36
N PHE A 94 2.97 -0.59 -6.03
CA PHE A 94 2.06 0.12 -6.92
C PHE A 94 1.25 1.19 -6.19
N VAL A 95 0.64 0.85 -5.05
CA VAL A 95 -0.10 1.80 -4.21
C VAL A 95 0.80 2.93 -3.71
N GLY A 96 2.03 2.61 -3.29
CA GLY A 96 2.99 3.63 -2.87
C GLY A 96 3.24 4.66 -3.96
N ARG A 97 3.50 4.21 -5.20
CA ARG A 97 3.68 5.10 -6.35
C ARG A 97 2.42 5.89 -6.69
N ALA A 98 1.27 5.21 -6.78
CA ALA A 98 0.00 5.85 -7.13
C ALA A 98 -0.44 6.91 -6.08
N ALA A 99 -0.17 6.66 -4.80
CA ALA A 99 -0.44 7.61 -3.72
C ALA A 99 0.46 8.86 -3.82
N THR A 100 1.74 8.71 -4.19
CA THR A 100 2.62 9.86 -4.44
C THR A 100 2.09 10.70 -5.59
N VAL A 101 1.77 10.09 -6.74
CA VAL A 101 1.22 10.80 -7.91
C VAL A 101 -0.10 11.50 -7.58
N ALA A 102 -1.00 10.83 -6.85
CA ALA A 102 -2.27 11.43 -6.43
C ALA A 102 -2.08 12.59 -5.44
N GLY A 103 -1.09 12.50 -4.54
CA GLY A 103 -0.72 13.58 -3.61
C GLY A 103 -0.10 14.78 -4.31
N GLU A 104 0.65 14.56 -5.39
CA GLU A 104 1.20 15.63 -6.25
C GLU A 104 0.10 16.30 -7.09
N ALA A 105 -0.86 15.54 -7.62
CA ALA A 105 -2.01 16.07 -8.35
C ALA A 105 -2.92 16.97 -7.47
N GLY A 106 -2.96 16.74 -6.15
CA GLY A 106 -3.65 17.61 -5.18
C GLY A 106 -2.88 18.89 -4.82
N LYS A 107 -1.59 18.98 -5.16
CA LYS A 107 -0.72 20.14 -4.90
C LYS A 107 -0.53 21.06 -6.11
N SER A 108 -1.24 20.84 -7.22
CA SER A 108 -1.19 21.72 -8.39
C SER A 108 -1.99 23.04 -8.21
N GLY A 109 -1.94 23.59 -7.00
CA GLY A 109 -2.48 24.89 -6.59
C GLY A 109 -1.64 25.58 -5.51
N SER A 110 -0.36 25.21 -5.34
CA SER A 110 0.58 26.04 -4.58
C SER A 110 1.98 25.87 -5.13
N GLU A 111 2.46 26.93 -5.79
CA GLU A 111 3.72 27.00 -6.50
C GLU A 111 4.93 26.77 -5.57
N ARG A 112 5.88 26.00 -6.09
CA ARG A 112 7.34 26.14 -5.93
C ARG A 112 7.94 25.88 -4.54
N SER A 113 8.55 24.70 -4.40
CA SER A 113 9.90 24.54 -3.83
C SER A 113 10.40 23.15 -4.23
N ALA A 114 11.17 23.02 -5.32
CA ALA A 114 12.63 22.93 -5.29
C ALA A 114 13.18 21.85 -4.34
N VAL A 115 13.84 20.83 -4.92
CA VAL A 115 14.84 19.92 -4.29
C VAL A 115 14.23 18.85 -3.35
N THR A 116 14.44 17.53 -3.45
CA THR A 116 15.61 16.66 -3.75
C THR A 116 15.12 15.21 -4.06
N PRO A 117 15.95 14.35 -4.69
CA PRO A 117 15.64 12.92 -4.90
C PRO A 117 15.55 12.18 -3.56
N GLN A 118 14.53 11.32 -3.41
CA GLN A 118 14.38 10.40 -2.29
C GLN A 118 15.28 9.17 -2.49
N ASP A 119 16.57 9.37 -2.30
CA ASP A 119 17.53 8.31 -1.95
C ASP A 119 18.08 8.68 -0.56
N GLU A 120 18.37 7.71 0.32
CA GLU A 120 18.97 7.89 1.67
C GLU A 120 18.09 8.14 2.94
N GLN A 121 16.76 8.02 2.96
CA GLN A 121 16.00 8.16 4.24
C GLN A 121 16.04 6.94 5.18
N LEU A 122 17.10 6.12 5.13
CA LEU A 122 17.36 5.05 6.10
C LEU A 122 18.56 5.28 7.03
N SER A 123 19.34 6.37 6.89
CA SER A 123 20.68 6.39 7.52
C SER A 123 20.84 7.14 8.86
N THR A 124 20.01 8.13 9.21
CA THR A 124 20.36 9.00 10.37
C THR A 124 20.03 8.38 11.74
N LYS A 125 18.84 7.79 11.90
CA LYS A 125 18.41 7.25 13.21
C LYS A 125 19.03 5.89 13.57
N GLU A 126 19.47 5.11 12.58
CA GLU A 126 20.18 3.85 12.84
C GLU A 126 21.67 4.09 13.17
N MET A 127 22.27 5.17 12.66
CA MET A 127 23.66 5.54 12.93
C MET A 127 23.88 5.99 14.38
N GLU A 128 22.96 6.77 14.96
CA GLU A 128 23.05 7.20 16.38
C GLU A 128 23.02 6.03 17.37
N ARG A 129 22.36 4.92 17.01
CA ARG A 129 22.29 3.74 17.89
C ARG A 129 23.61 2.94 17.93
N ARG A 130 24.42 3.00 16.86
CA ARG A 130 25.70 2.27 16.79
C ARG A 130 26.84 2.97 17.54
N ILE A 131 26.80 4.30 17.67
CA ILE A 131 27.85 5.07 18.35
C ILE A 131 27.81 4.87 19.87
N LYS A 132 26.63 4.64 20.45
CA LYS A 132 26.47 4.53 21.91
C LYS A 132 27.04 3.25 22.54
N LEU A 133 27.45 2.25 21.74
CA LEU A 133 27.96 0.97 22.24
C LEU A 133 29.50 0.88 22.34
N LEU A 134 30.23 1.92 21.96
CA LEU A 134 31.71 1.92 21.96
C LEU A 134 32.34 2.71 23.12
N GLN A 135 31.56 3.13 24.12
CA GLN A 135 32.08 3.86 25.29
C GLN A 135 32.01 3.10 26.62
N GLU A 136 31.65 1.82 26.60
CA GLU A 136 31.71 0.94 27.78
C GLU A 136 32.72 -0.19 27.55
N ASP A 137 33.99 0.19 27.37
CA ASP A 137 35.14 -0.63 27.82
C ASP A 137 36.29 0.33 28.13
N ARG A 138 36.23 0.93 29.32
CA ARG A 138 37.40 1.47 30.02
C ARG A 138 37.20 1.40 31.53
#